data_AF-A0A9D2KRE1-F1
#
_entry.id   AF-A0A9D2KRE1-F1
#
_cell.length_a   1.000
_cell.length_b   1.000
_cell.length_c   1.000
_cell.angle_alpha   90.00
_cell.angle_beta   90.00
_cell.angle_gamma   90.00
#
_symmetry.space_group_name_H-M   'P 1'
#
loop_
_entity.id
_entity.type
_entity.pdbx_description
1 polymer ?
#
loop_
_entity_poly.entity_id
_entity_poly.type
_entity_poly.pdbx_seq_one_letter_code
_entity_poly.pdbx_strand_id
1 'polypeptide(L)'
;MGTVIALVAVSFALVLAKSALDAERLRHAATAQERDRWRTAAEAYRKDAEAQAENARQCLGREAKAARDAAERADILRDARPRARTAEEKNKVVDDATRRRAVERLNRPL
;
A
#
# COMPACT_ATOMS: atom_id res chain seq x y z
N MET A 1 -37.90 -50.92 42.17
CA MET A 1 -36.81 -51.27 41.23
C MET A 1 -37.01 -50.61 39.85
N GLY A 2 -38.15 -50.79 39.16
CA GLY A 2 -38.35 -50.24 37.80
C GLY A 2 -38.24 -48.72 37.65
N THR A 3 -38.75 -47.95 38.61
CA THR A 3 -38.66 -46.47 38.61
C THR A 3 -37.23 -45.95 38.76
N VAL A 4 -36.42 -46.61 39.59
CA VAL A 4 -35.00 -46.26 39.79
C VAL A 4 -34.20 -46.54 38.52
N ILE A 5 -34.45 -47.69 37.88
CA ILE A 5 -33.81 -48.06 36.60
C ILE A 5 -34.16 -47.05 35.50
N ALA A 6 -35.44 -46.64 35.42
CA ALA A 6 -35.88 -45.62 34.46
C ALA A 6 -35.20 -44.26 34.69
N LEU A 7 -35.09 -43.82 35.95
CA LEU A 7 -34.39 -42.58 36.31
C LEU A 7 -32.92 -42.61 35.89
N VAL A 8 -32.21 -43.71 36.17
CA VAL A 8 -30.80 -43.86 35.78
C VAL A 8 -30.64 -43.82 34.25
N ALA A 9 -31.51 -44.50 33.50
CA ALA A 9 -31.48 -44.48 32.05
C ALA A 9 -31.70 -43.07 31.47
N VAL A 10 -32.64 -42.30 32.02
CA VAL A 10 -32.90 -40.91 31.62
C VAL A 10 -31.73 -39.99 31.97
N SER A 11 -31.15 -40.13 33.17
CA SER A 11 -29.98 -39.36 33.57
C SER A 11 -28.79 -39.62 32.65
N PHE A 12 -28.56 -40.88 32.28
CA PHE A 12 -27.48 -41.23 31.34
C PHE A 12 -27.72 -40.66 29.94
N ALA A 13 -28.94 -40.75 29.43
CA ALA A 13 -29.31 -40.15 28.14
C ALA A 13 -29.12 -38.62 28.13
N LEU A 14 -29.46 -37.93 29.23
CA LEU A 14 -29.24 -36.50 29.40
C LEU A 14 -27.75 -36.13 29.37
N VAL A 15 -26.90 -36.93 30.03
CA VAL A 15 -25.44 -36.72 30.02
C VAL A 15 -24.87 -36.86 28.61
N LEU A 16 -25.30 -37.88 27.86
CA LEU A 16 -24.87 -38.07 26.46
C LEU A 16 -25.36 -36.96 25.54
N ALA A 17 -26.61 -36.52 25.69
CA ALA A 17 -27.15 -35.41 24.90
C ALA A 17 -26.41 -34.10 25.19
N LYS A 18 -26.09 -33.85 26.46
CA LYS A 18 -25.31 -32.68 26.87
C LYS A 18 -23.89 -32.70 26.30
N SER A 19 -23.21 -33.84 26.35
CA SER A 19 -21.86 -33.95 25.79
C SER A 19 -21.83 -33.77 24.27
N ALA A 20 -22.84 -34.29 23.56
CA ALA A 20 -23.00 -34.07 22.13
C ALA A 20 -23.25 -32.59 21.80
N LEU A 21 -24.12 -31.92 22.57
CA LEU A 21 -24.40 -30.49 22.40
C LEU A 21 -23.15 -29.63 22.67
N ASP A 22 -22.39 -29.93 23.72
CA ASP A 22 -21.17 -29.21 24.04
C ASP A 22 -20.10 -29.41 22.95
N ALA A 23 -19.98 -30.62 22.40
CA ALA A 23 -19.09 -30.90 21.26
C ALA A 23 -19.52 -30.12 20.00
N GLU A 24 -20.82 -30.04 19.73
CA GLU A 24 -21.33 -29.27 18.59
C GLU A 24 -21.06 -27.77 18.76
N ARG A 25 -21.29 -27.22 19.95
CA ARG A 25 -20.98 -25.82 20.27
C ARG A 25 -19.51 -25.49 20.07
N LEU A 26 -18.62 -26.39 20.48
CA LEU A 26 -17.17 -26.23 20.26
C LEU A 26 -16.83 -26.22 18.78
N ARG A 27 -17.43 -27.11 17.98
CA ARG A 27 -17.23 -27.12 16.51
C ARG A 27 -17.74 -25.85 15.87
N HIS A 28 -18.94 -25.37 16.24
CA HIS A 28 -19.48 -24.11 15.74
C HIS A 28 -18.59 -22.91 16.10
N ALA A 29 -18.08 -22.87 17.32
CA ALA A 29 -17.15 -21.82 17.75
C ALA A 29 -15.86 -21.84 16.92
N ALA A 30 -15.29 -23.02 16.66
CA ALA A 30 -14.11 -23.16 15.81
C ALA A 30 -14.38 -22.72 14.37
N THR A 31 -15.49 -23.14 13.77
CA THR A 31 -15.89 -22.72 12.42
C THR A 31 -16.14 -21.21 12.33
N ALA A 32 -16.76 -20.61 13.35
CA ALA A 32 -16.97 -19.17 13.41
C ALA A 32 -15.62 -18.42 13.45
N GLN A 33 -14.68 -18.88 14.26
CA GLN A 33 -13.34 -18.30 14.33
C GLN A 33 -12.61 -18.42 12.99
N GLU A 34 -12.67 -19.58 12.34
CA GLU A 34 -12.05 -19.79 11.04
C GLU A 34 -12.66 -18.90 9.96
N ARG A 35 -14.00 -18.81 9.90
CA ARG A 35 -14.71 -17.89 9.00
C ARG A 35 -14.25 -16.45 9.20
N ASP A 36 -14.15 -16.00 10.45
CA ASP A 36 -13.80 -14.62 10.74
C ASP A 36 -12.33 -14.34 10.35
N ARG A 37 -11.41 -15.30 10.57
CA ARG A 37 -10.04 -15.22 10.06
C ARG A 37 -9.98 -15.09 8.54
N TRP A 38 -10.72 -15.93 7.82
CA TRP A 38 -10.79 -15.88 6.36
C TRP A 38 -11.38 -14.57 5.85
N ARG A 39 -12.41 -14.05 6.52
CA ARG A 39 -13.00 -12.74 6.20
C ARG A 39 -11.97 -11.62 6.37
N THR A 40 -11.27 -11.56 7.50
CA THR A 40 -10.24 -10.55 7.74
C THR A 40 -9.11 -10.64 6.72
N ALA A 41 -8.65 -11.85 6.40
CA ALA A 41 -7.62 -12.05 5.38
C ALA A 41 -8.09 -11.57 3.99
N ALA A 42 -9.31 -11.93 3.58
CA ALA A 42 -9.89 -11.49 2.31
C ALA A 42 -10.02 -9.97 2.22
N GLU A 43 -10.44 -9.31 3.29
CA GLU A 43 -10.52 -7.85 3.35
C GLU A 43 -9.14 -7.18 3.26
N ALA A 44 -8.12 -7.76 3.90
CA ALA A 44 -6.74 -7.28 3.80
C ALA A 44 -6.23 -7.41 2.35
N TYR A 45 -6.38 -8.59 1.74
CA TYR A 45 -5.96 -8.80 0.35
C TYR A 45 -6.65 -7.87 -0.64
N ARG A 46 -7.95 -7.58 -0.44
CA ARG A 46 -8.67 -6.62 -1.28
C ARG A 46 -8.06 -5.22 -1.19
N LYS A 47 -7.79 -4.74 0.03
CA LYS A 47 -7.17 -3.42 0.25
C LYS A 47 -5.77 -3.35 -0.38
N ASP A 48 -4.98 -4.39 -0.21
CA ASP A 48 -3.64 -4.47 -0.79
C ASP A 48 -3.68 -4.46 -2.32
N ALA A 49 -4.62 -5.21 -2.92
CA ALA A 49 -4.82 -5.22 -4.36
C ALA A 49 -5.24 -3.83 -4.89
N GLU A 50 -6.16 -3.14 -4.21
CA GLU A 50 -6.56 -1.77 -4.55
C GLU A 50 -5.38 -0.79 -4.47
N ALA A 51 -4.56 -0.90 -3.42
CA ALA A 51 -3.36 -0.08 -3.25
C ALA A 51 -2.31 -0.34 -4.33
N GLN A 52 -2.07 -1.61 -4.69
CA GLN A 52 -1.16 -1.96 -5.77
C GLN A 52 -1.66 -1.45 -7.12
N ALA A 53 -2.96 -1.57 -7.40
CA ALA A 53 -3.55 -1.05 -8.63
C ALA A 53 -3.41 0.47 -8.75
N GLU A 54 -3.61 1.20 -7.65
CA GLU A 54 -3.42 2.65 -7.62
C GLU A 54 -1.94 3.04 -7.80
N ASN A 55 -1.03 2.34 -7.12
CA ASN A 55 0.41 2.57 -7.30
C ASN A 55 0.84 2.35 -8.76
N ALA A 56 0.37 1.26 -9.39
CA ALA A 56 0.65 0.97 -10.79
C ALA A 56 0.14 2.09 -11.71
N ARG A 57 -1.09 2.59 -11.49
CA ARG A 57 -1.64 3.74 -12.24
C ARG A 57 -0.76 4.98 -12.10
N GLN A 58 -0.31 5.31 -10.89
CA GLN A 58 0.54 6.47 -10.66
C GLN A 58 1.92 6.32 -11.31
N CYS A 59 2.52 5.12 -11.24
CA CYS A 59 3.79 4.84 -11.90
C CYS A 59 3.69 5.02 -13.42
N LEU A 60 2.68 4.43 -14.05
CA LEU A 60 2.42 4.61 -15.48
C LEU A 60 2.14 6.07 -15.84
N GLY A 61 1.40 6.80 -14.99
CA GLY A 61 1.14 8.22 -15.16
C GLY A 61 2.43 9.07 -15.13
N ARG A 62 3.35 8.76 -14.20
CA ARG A 62 4.67 9.42 -14.13
C ARG A 62 5.52 9.12 -15.36
N GLU A 63 5.54 7.87 -15.82
CA GLU A 63 6.28 7.47 -17.02
C GLU A 63 5.74 8.17 -18.27
N ALA A 64 4.42 8.18 -18.46
CA ALA A 64 3.78 8.88 -19.57
C ALA A 64 4.04 10.40 -19.53
N LYS A 65 4.10 11.00 -18.34
CA LYS A 65 4.51 12.40 -18.19
C LYS A 65 5.98 12.59 -18.55
N ALA A 66 6.88 11.75 -18.03
CA ALA A 66 8.31 11.84 -18.33
C ALA A 66 8.61 11.70 -19.83
N ALA A 67 7.91 10.79 -20.53
CA ALA A 67 8.01 10.64 -21.98
C ALA A 67 7.57 11.92 -22.73
N ARG A 68 6.45 12.53 -22.32
CA ARG A 68 5.99 13.81 -22.90
C ARG A 68 6.97 14.95 -22.63
N ASP A 69 7.43 15.09 -21.40
CA ASP A 69 8.40 16.12 -21.01
C ASP A 69 9.72 15.94 -21.79
N ALA A 70 10.15 14.70 -22.04
CA ALA A 70 11.34 14.40 -22.83
C ALA A 70 11.16 14.75 -24.32
N ALA A 71 10.00 14.44 -24.90
CA ALA A 71 9.66 14.82 -26.27
C ALA A 71 9.63 16.35 -26.44
N GLU A 72 8.97 17.05 -25.51
CA GLU A 72 8.93 18.53 -25.50
C GLU A 72 10.34 19.13 -25.41
N ARG A 73 11.20 18.60 -24.53
CA ARG A 73 12.59 19.04 -24.43
C ARG A 73 13.37 18.80 -25.73
N ALA A 74 13.16 17.66 -26.37
CA ALA A 74 13.80 17.36 -27.65
C ALA A 74 13.35 18.32 -28.75
N ASP A 75 12.07 18.68 -28.78
CA ASP A 75 11.52 19.67 -29.71
C ASP A 75 12.13 21.06 -29.48
N ILE A 76 12.18 21.52 -28.23
CA ILE A 76 12.82 22.80 -27.87
C ILE A 76 14.29 22.81 -28.29
N LEU A 77 15.02 21.72 -28.03
CA LEU A 77 16.45 21.63 -28.35
C LEU A 77 16.71 21.57 -29.86
N ARG A 78 15.80 20.96 -30.64
CA ARG A 78 15.90 20.93 -32.10
C ARG A 78 15.78 22.33 -32.71
N ASP A 79 14.87 23.14 -32.18
CA ASP A 79 14.63 24.50 -32.69
C ASP A 79 15.59 25.53 -32.08
N ALA A 80 16.22 25.19 -30.96
CA ALA A 80 17.27 26.01 -30.37
C ALA A 80 18.46 26.11 -31.33
N ARG A 81 18.86 27.34 -31.67
CA ARG A 81 20.15 27.64 -32.31
C ARG A 81 21.12 28.23 -31.30
N PRO A 82 21.71 27.41 -30.41
CA PRO A 82 22.69 27.91 -29.46
C PRO A 82 23.91 28.43 -30.24
N ARG A 83 24.16 29.74 -30.16
CA ARG A 83 25.40 30.33 -30.64
C ARG A 83 26.42 30.41 -29.51
N ALA A 84 27.70 30.37 -29.87
CA ALA A 84 28.75 30.70 -28.92
C ALA A 84 28.55 32.14 -28.41
N ARG A 85 28.69 32.32 -27.09
CA ARG A 85 28.74 33.67 -26.49
C ARG A 85 30.04 34.37 -26.90
N THR A 86 29.95 35.66 -27.17
CA THR A 86 31.12 36.51 -27.46
C THR A 86 32.01 36.64 -26.21
N ALA A 87 33.26 37.08 -26.38
CA ALA A 87 34.16 37.31 -25.25
C ALA A 87 33.61 38.35 -24.26
N GLU A 88 32.97 39.41 -24.77
CA GLU A 88 32.33 40.43 -23.94
C GLU A 88 31.12 39.88 -23.17
N GLU A 89 30.32 39.00 -23.78
CA GLU A 89 29.22 38.34 -23.07
C GLU A 89 29.74 37.41 -21.97
N LYS A 90 30.83 36.69 -22.21
CA LYS A 90 31.46 35.83 -21.20
C LYS A 90 32.01 36.65 -20.03
N ASN A 91 32.63 37.79 -20.30
CA ASN A 91 33.18 38.69 -19.27
C ASN A 91 32.09 39.35 -18.40
N LYS A 92 30.83 39.37 -18.85
CA LYS A 92 29.68 39.86 -18.07
C LYS A 92 29.00 38.77 -17.23
N VAL A 93 29.36 37.49 -17.43
CA VAL A 93 28.78 36.38 -16.68
C VAL A 93 29.62 36.13 -15.44
N VAL A 94 28.96 36.18 -14.29
CA VAL A 94 29.60 35.89 -13.01
C VAL A 94 30.05 34.43 -13.00
N ASP A 95 31.30 34.20 -12.62
CA ASP A 95 31.89 32.87 -12.57
C ASP A 95 31.13 31.93 -11.62
N ASP A 96 31.31 30.63 -11.85
CA ASP A 96 30.59 29.59 -11.13
C ASP A 96 30.90 29.56 -9.63
N ALA A 97 32.10 29.97 -9.19
CA ALA A 97 32.45 30.01 -7.79
C ALA A 97 31.71 31.16 -7.08
N THR A 98 31.64 32.33 -7.71
CA THR A 98 30.86 33.47 -7.19
C THR A 98 29.37 33.16 -7.16
N ARG A 99 28.84 32.47 -8.18
CA ARG A 99 27.44 32.00 -8.19
C ARG A 99 27.15 31.05 -7.03
N ARG A 100 28.05 30.10 -6.76
CA ARG A 100 27.93 29.15 -5.65
C ARG A 100 27.91 29.85 -4.29
N ARG A 101 28.83 30.79 -4.06
CA ARG A 101 28.87 31.59 -2.82
C ARG A 101 27.57 32.39 -2.60
N ALA A 102 26.98 32.93 -3.67
CA ALA A 102 25.71 33.66 -3.55
C ALA A 102 24.56 32.73 -3.13
N VAL A 103 24.49 31.52 -3.68
CA VAL A 103 23.50 30.49 -3.31
C VAL A 103 23.68 30.04 -1.87
N GLU A 104 24.91 29.77 -1.45
CA GLU A 104 25.22 29.39 -0.07
C GLU A 104 24.82 30.50 0.92
N ARG A 105 25.03 31.76 0.58
CA ARG A 105 24.60 32.91 1.41
C ARG A 105 23.09 33.03 1.50
N LEU A 106 22.37 32.81 0.38
CA LEU A 106 20.90 32.87 0.35
C LEU A 106 20.24 31.72 1.09
N ASN A 107 20.89 30.54 1.12
CA ASN A 107 20.37 29.34 1.77
C ASN A 107 20.79 29.21 3.25
N ARG A 108 21.50 30.20 3.81
CA ARG A 108 21.88 30.15 5.22
C ARG A 108 20.66 30.45 6.10
N PRO A 109 20.44 29.70 7.21
CA PRO A 109 19.43 30.07 8.19
C PRO A 109 19.70 31.46 8.76
N LEU A 110 18.63 32.25 8.96
CA LEU A 110 18.67 33.59 9.56
C LEU A 110 19.16 33.55 11.01
#